data_AF-A0AAV2V0F5-F1
#
_entry.id   AF-A0AAV2V0F5-F1
#
_cell.length_a   1.000
_cell.length_b   1.000
_cell.length_c   1.000
_cell.angle_alpha   90.00
_cell.angle_beta   90.00
_cell.angle_gamma   90.00
#
_symmetry.space_group_name_H-M   'P 1'
#
loop_
_entity.id
_entity.type
_entity.pdbx_description
1 polymer ?
#
loop_
_entity_poly.entity_id
_entity_poly.type
_entity_poly.pdbx_seq_one_letter_code
_entity_poly.pdbx_strand_id
1 'polypeptide(L)'
;MKILYVPFSRHQAGDLKSMVELWKKNDERFSPERIEIIYFNDDINYDQLDEKIEIYICAHGSDDENLTKLFNHSNPLVAESLDIKEVAERFERDILPISYWISTIHLYCCGTNNKNQMMAELLGHSLLRPEKPIYHYSGSVSIVDEYGKQWSFANHVKIPVHLVAKRTFILNFFDEEQPHRAFVKKAFQSKTYKELLAKKEDSFFAKVKENRASVLLSKRLGKKTQDGEENSLLRKGN
;
A
#
# COMPACT_ATOMS: atom_id res chain seq x y z
N MET A 1 8.14 3.14 -16.79
CA MET A 1 6.98 3.98 -17.12
C MET A 1 6.65 4.87 -15.93
N LYS A 2 6.15 6.08 -16.16
CA LYS A 2 5.65 6.97 -15.09
C LYS A 2 4.13 7.08 -15.12
N ILE A 3 3.51 7.14 -13.94
CA ILE A 3 2.10 7.53 -13.77
C ILE A 3 2.05 8.81 -12.94
N LEU A 4 1.40 9.85 -13.46
CA LEU A 4 1.00 11.03 -12.72
C LEU A 4 -0.42 10.79 -12.19
N TYR A 5 -0.52 10.35 -10.94
CA TYR A 5 -1.79 10.07 -10.28
C TYR A 5 -2.31 11.33 -9.57
N VAL A 6 -3.52 11.76 -9.91
CA VAL A 6 -4.20 12.91 -9.28
C VAL A 6 -5.31 12.36 -8.37
N PRO A 7 -5.26 12.55 -7.04
CA PRO A 7 -6.22 11.96 -6.09
C PRO A 7 -7.61 12.64 -6.11
N PHE A 8 -7.88 13.45 -7.12
CA PHE A 8 -9.13 14.16 -7.36
C PHE A 8 -9.72 13.68 -8.69
N SER A 9 -11.05 13.63 -8.78
CA SER A 9 -11.72 13.28 -10.02
C SER A 9 -11.38 14.31 -11.10
N ARG A 10 -11.46 13.91 -12.38
CA ARG A 10 -11.12 14.79 -13.51
C ARG A 10 -11.87 16.12 -13.53
N HIS A 11 -13.10 16.16 -12.97
CA HIS A 11 -13.91 17.38 -12.85
C HIS A 11 -13.55 18.24 -11.63
N GLN A 12 -12.93 17.65 -10.60
CA GLN A 12 -12.52 18.32 -9.36
C GLN A 12 -11.01 18.54 -9.27
N ALA A 13 -10.24 18.22 -10.32
CA ALA A 13 -8.79 18.31 -10.30
C ALA A 13 -8.24 19.76 -10.29
N GLY A 14 -9.09 20.79 -10.32
CA GLY A 14 -8.68 22.19 -10.25
C GLY A 14 -7.61 22.55 -11.28
N ASP A 15 -6.54 23.21 -10.83
CA ASP A 15 -5.39 23.57 -11.67
C ASP A 15 -4.38 22.41 -11.83
N LEU A 16 -4.49 21.33 -11.05
CA LEU A 16 -3.62 20.16 -11.22
C LEU A 16 -3.74 19.56 -12.62
N LYS A 17 -4.94 19.63 -13.21
CA LYS A 17 -5.21 19.14 -14.57
C LYS A 17 -4.26 19.76 -15.59
N SER A 18 -4.10 21.09 -15.60
CA SER A 18 -3.20 21.75 -16.55
C SER A 18 -1.73 21.48 -16.21
N MET A 19 -1.40 21.35 -14.92
CA MET A 19 -0.04 21.07 -14.46
C MET A 19 0.46 19.67 -14.87
N VAL A 20 -0.34 18.62 -14.69
CA VAL A 20 0.07 17.25 -15.05
C VAL A 20 0.13 17.04 -16.56
N GLU A 21 -0.75 17.67 -17.32
CA GLU A 21 -0.69 17.67 -18.79
C GLU A 21 0.56 18.39 -19.31
N LEU A 22 0.90 19.53 -18.70
CA LEU A 22 2.12 20.26 -19.03
C LEU A 22 3.37 19.48 -18.63
N TRP A 23 3.36 18.80 -17.49
CA TRP A 23 4.44 17.89 -17.09
C TRP A 23 4.63 16.80 -18.14
N LYS A 24 3.57 16.04 -18.47
CA LYS A 24 3.61 14.98 -19.49
C LYS A 24 4.19 15.49 -20.81
N LYS A 25 3.64 16.59 -21.33
CA LYS A 25 4.09 17.22 -22.57
C LYS A 25 5.58 17.58 -22.54
N ASN A 26 6.08 18.08 -21.41
CA ASN A 26 7.47 18.50 -21.29
C ASN A 26 8.41 17.29 -21.13
N ASP A 27 8.04 16.31 -20.31
CA ASP A 27 8.87 15.11 -20.07
C ASP A 27 9.03 14.26 -21.34
N GLU A 28 7.94 14.06 -22.10
CA GLU A 28 7.95 13.27 -23.35
C GLU A 28 8.83 13.88 -24.46
N ARG A 29 9.24 15.14 -24.33
CA ARG A 29 10.22 15.76 -25.25
C ARG A 29 11.66 15.34 -24.98
N PHE A 30 11.95 14.94 -23.74
CA PHE A 30 13.32 14.67 -23.27
C PHE A 30 13.51 13.22 -22.82
N SER A 31 12.43 12.49 -22.57
CA SER A 31 12.43 11.10 -22.15
C SER A 31 11.60 10.25 -23.12
N PRO A 32 12.12 9.10 -23.59
CA PRO A 32 11.32 8.12 -24.33
C PRO A 32 10.36 7.35 -23.40
N GLU A 33 10.46 7.55 -22.08
CA GLU A 33 9.60 6.88 -21.11
C GLU A 33 8.18 7.42 -21.18
N ARG A 34 7.22 6.51 -21.36
CA ARG A 34 5.80 6.83 -21.38
C ARG A 34 5.33 7.41 -20.05
N ILE A 35 4.51 8.46 -20.13
CA ILE A 35 3.77 9.02 -19.00
C ILE A 35 2.27 8.80 -19.19
N GLU A 36 1.63 8.19 -18.20
CA GLU A 36 0.17 8.17 -18.09
C GLU A 36 -0.32 9.10 -17.00
N ILE A 37 -1.49 9.71 -17.21
CA ILE A 37 -2.16 10.56 -16.23
C ILE A 37 -3.42 9.83 -15.81
N ILE A 38 -3.55 9.55 -14.52
CA ILE A 38 -4.69 8.86 -13.95
C ILE A 38 -5.32 9.77 -12.91
N TYR A 39 -6.58 10.12 -13.10
CA TYR A 39 -7.35 10.82 -12.08
C TYR A 39 -8.08 9.80 -11.21
N PHE A 40 -8.47 10.21 -10.02
CA PHE A 40 -9.28 9.37 -9.16
C PHE A 40 -10.58 8.92 -9.86
N ASN A 41 -10.86 7.61 -9.80
CA ASN A 41 -11.95 6.93 -10.54
C ASN A 41 -11.84 6.93 -12.07
N ASP A 42 -10.68 7.23 -12.64
CA ASP A 42 -10.48 6.98 -14.07
C ASP A 42 -10.34 5.48 -14.34
N ASP A 43 -10.85 5.03 -15.49
CA ASP A 43 -10.61 3.67 -15.97
C ASP A 43 -9.13 3.50 -16.37
N ILE A 44 -8.49 2.44 -15.86
CA ILE A 44 -7.10 2.12 -16.18
C ILE A 44 -7.06 1.05 -17.26
N ASN A 45 -6.41 1.36 -18.38
CA ASN A 45 -6.13 0.36 -19.41
C ASN A 45 -4.85 -0.41 -19.03
N TYR A 46 -5.03 -1.59 -18.44
CA TYR A 46 -3.92 -2.42 -17.96
C TYR A 46 -3.02 -2.97 -19.08
N ASP A 47 -3.55 -3.14 -20.30
CA ASP A 47 -2.79 -3.67 -21.45
C ASP A 47 -1.67 -2.72 -21.92
N GLN A 48 -1.71 -1.48 -21.42
CA GLN A 48 -0.82 -0.40 -21.78
C GLN A 48 0.27 -0.14 -20.73
N LEU A 49 0.31 -0.93 -19.65
CA LEU A 49 1.23 -0.75 -18.54
C LEU A 49 2.48 -1.62 -18.70
N ASP A 50 3.63 -1.06 -18.36
CA ASP A 50 4.92 -1.75 -18.36
C ASP A 50 5.25 -2.33 -16.98
N GLU A 51 6.09 -3.38 -16.96
CA GLU A 51 6.73 -3.84 -15.73
C GLU A 51 7.71 -2.75 -15.25
N LYS A 52 7.60 -2.33 -13.97
CA LYS A 52 8.36 -1.23 -13.32
C LYS A 52 7.77 0.16 -13.56
N ILE A 53 6.77 0.48 -12.73
CA ILE A 53 6.02 1.73 -12.75
C ILE A 53 6.47 2.64 -11.59
N GLU A 54 6.85 3.87 -11.89
CA GLU A 54 6.99 4.93 -10.89
C GLU A 54 5.70 5.75 -10.83
N ILE A 55 5.10 5.88 -9.65
CA ILE A 55 3.87 6.66 -9.49
C ILE A 55 4.14 7.95 -8.73
N TYR A 56 3.70 9.07 -9.28
CA TYR A 56 3.75 10.39 -8.68
C TYR A 56 2.34 10.79 -8.28
N ILE A 57 2.07 10.81 -6.97
CA ILE A 57 0.82 11.34 -6.41
C ILE A 57 0.93 12.86 -6.45
N CYS A 58 0.21 13.49 -7.38
CA CYS A 58 0.31 14.91 -7.71
C CYS A 58 -0.79 15.69 -7.00
N ALA A 59 -0.41 16.56 -6.07
CA ALA A 59 -1.33 17.49 -5.42
C ALA A 59 -0.60 18.73 -4.89
N HIS A 60 -1.35 19.80 -4.60
CA HIS A 60 -0.80 20.93 -3.86
C HIS A 60 -0.69 20.59 -2.38
N GLY A 61 0.36 21.08 -1.73
CA GLY A 61 0.53 21.01 -0.29
C GLY A 61 0.72 22.41 0.31
N SER A 62 0.72 22.50 1.64
CA SER A 62 0.92 23.74 2.39
C SER A 62 2.27 23.77 3.14
N ASP A 63 2.67 24.94 3.64
CA ASP A 63 3.78 25.03 4.60
C ASP A 63 3.31 24.94 6.07
N ASP A 64 2.02 24.71 6.30
CA ASP A 64 1.47 24.50 7.65
C ASP A 64 1.84 23.09 8.15
N GLU A 65 2.78 23.04 9.10
CA GLU A 65 3.32 21.81 9.69
C GLU A 65 2.26 20.91 10.35
N ASN A 66 1.13 21.47 10.80
CA ASN A 66 0.09 20.69 11.48
C ASN A 66 -0.98 20.14 10.53
N LEU A 67 -0.91 20.48 9.24
CA LEU A 67 -1.94 20.15 8.28
C LEU A 67 -1.56 18.94 7.43
N THR A 68 -2.29 17.84 7.60
CA THR A 68 -2.16 16.60 6.82
C THR A 68 -3.00 16.59 5.53
N LYS A 69 -3.32 17.77 5.00
CA LYS A 69 -4.20 17.92 3.85
C LYS A 69 -3.44 18.27 2.57
N LEU A 70 -3.94 17.72 1.46
CA LEU A 70 -3.53 18.05 0.10
C LEU A 70 -4.69 18.73 -0.64
N PHE A 71 -4.36 19.55 -1.62
CA PHE A 71 -5.33 20.42 -2.30
C PHE A 71 -5.32 20.22 -3.82
N ASN A 72 -6.48 20.45 -4.43
CA ASN A 72 -6.65 20.39 -5.89
C ASN A 72 -6.30 21.71 -6.62
N HIS A 73 -6.09 22.80 -5.88
CA HIS A 73 -5.80 24.11 -6.44
C HIS A 73 -4.81 24.90 -5.59
N SER A 74 -3.93 25.64 -6.25
CA SER A 74 -3.03 26.61 -5.60
C SER A 74 -3.73 27.80 -4.93
N ASN A 75 -4.93 28.18 -5.38
CA ASN A 75 -5.69 29.30 -4.81
C ASN A 75 -6.57 28.78 -3.65
N PRO A 76 -6.30 29.17 -2.40
CA PRO A 76 -7.02 28.63 -1.23
C PRO A 76 -8.50 29.00 -1.21
N LEU A 77 -8.94 30.03 -1.94
CA LEU A 77 -10.35 30.44 -1.98
C LEU A 77 -11.27 29.48 -2.75
N VAL A 78 -10.68 28.65 -3.62
CA VAL A 78 -11.41 27.70 -4.48
C VAL A 78 -10.90 26.26 -4.31
N ALA A 79 -9.91 26.07 -3.44
CA ALA A 79 -9.29 24.78 -3.23
C ALA A 79 -10.21 23.85 -2.42
N GLU A 80 -10.41 22.65 -2.92
CA GLU A 80 -10.90 21.52 -2.15
C GLU A 80 -9.71 20.76 -1.56
N SER A 81 -9.91 20.16 -0.39
CA SER A 81 -8.85 19.47 0.35
C SER A 81 -9.20 18.01 0.62
N LEU A 82 -8.20 17.14 0.60
CA LEU A 82 -8.28 15.77 1.08
C LEU A 82 -7.28 15.55 2.20
N ASP A 83 -7.67 14.82 3.24
CA ASP A 83 -6.70 14.32 4.22
C ASP A 83 -5.81 13.24 3.58
N ILE A 84 -4.56 13.13 4.02
CA ILE A 84 -3.61 12.14 3.49
C ILE A 84 -4.12 10.70 3.61
N LYS A 85 -4.94 10.38 4.61
CA LYS A 85 -5.56 9.06 4.73
C LYS A 85 -6.59 8.81 3.63
N GLU A 86 -7.40 9.82 3.32
CA GLU A 86 -8.36 9.73 2.21
C GLU A 86 -7.61 9.61 0.88
N VAL A 87 -6.49 10.34 0.70
CA VAL A 87 -5.62 10.17 -0.47
C VAL A 87 -5.10 8.74 -0.59
N ALA A 88 -4.70 8.12 0.52
CA ALA A 88 -4.25 6.72 0.56
C ALA A 88 -5.36 5.75 0.16
N GLU A 89 -6.57 5.92 0.69
CA GLU A 89 -7.73 5.09 0.35
C GLU A 89 -8.09 5.18 -1.14
N ARG A 90 -8.08 6.40 -1.68
CA ARG A 90 -8.33 6.66 -3.10
C ARG A 90 -7.25 6.02 -3.97
N PHE A 91 -5.99 6.24 -3.60
CA PHE A 91 -4.84 5.64 -4.29
C PHE A 91 -4.92 4.12 -4.29
N GLU A 92 -5.13 3.48 -3.14
CA GLU A 92 -5.27 2.02 -3.05
C GLU A 92 -6.41 1.52 -3.93
N ARG A 93 -7.58 2.17 -3.91
CA ARG A 93 -8.71 1.72 -4.73
C ARG A 93 -8.37 1.64 -6.21
N ASP A 94 -7.69 2.64 -6.75
CA ASP A 94 -7.44 2.73 -8.19
C ASP A 94 -6.16 1.97 -8.59
N ILE A 95 -5.16 1.92 -7.70
CA ILE A 95 -3.80 1.46 -8.02
C ILE A 95 -3.50 0.05 -7.51
N LEU A 96 -4.24 -0.48 -6.53
CA LEU A 96 -4.02 -1.82 -5.98
C LEU A 96 -3.95 -2.93 -7.05
N PRO A 97 -4.76 -2.92 -8.14
CA PRO A 97 -4.66 -3.92 -9.21
C PRO A 97 -3.28 -4.01 -9.87
N ILE A 98 -2.50 -2.92 -9.87
CA ILE A 98 -1.17 -2.83 -10.48
C ILE A 98 -0.04 -2.73 -9.46
N SER A 99 -0.36 -2.88 -8.16
CA SER A 99 0.58 -2.72 -7.04
C SER A 99 1.87 -3.54 -7.17
N TYR A 100 1.80 -4.69 -7.83
CA TYR A 100 2.96 -5.55 -8.06
C TYR A 100 4.01 -4.91 -8.98
N TRP A 101 3.58 -4.18 -10.02
CA TRP A 101 4.45 -3.54 -11.00
C TRP A 101 5.06 -2.22 -10.50
N ILE A 102 4.52 -1.66 -9.43
CA ILE A 102 5.03 -0.41 -8.84
C ILE A 102 6.43 -0.64 -8.28
N SER A 103 7.40 0.16 -8.73
CA SER A 103 8.74 0.19 -8.16
C SER A 103 8.90 1.23 -7.06
N THR A 104 8.29 2.40 -7.25
CA THR A 104 8.43 3.55 -6.34
C THR A 104 7.16 4.38 -6.36
N ILE A 105 6.88 5.01 -5.22
CA ILE A 105 5.81 5.99 -5.06
C ILE A 105 6.47 7.32 -4.70
N HIS A 106 5.99 8.40 -5.28
CA HIS A 106 6.46 9.76 -5.03
C HIS A 106 5.27 10.58 -4.55
N LEU A 107 5.28 11.00 -3.28
CA LEU A 107 4.33 11.97 -2.75
C LEU A 107 4.76 13.36 -3.22
N TYR A 108 4.24 13.78 -4.38
CA TYR A 108 4.69 14.98 -5.09
C TYR A 108 3.82 16.19 -4.72
N CYS A 109 4.20 16.87 -3.64
CA CYS A 109 3.51 18.05 -3.13
C CYS A 109 4.47 19.05 -2.48
N CYS A 110 4.04 20.31 -2.40
CA CYS A 110 4.78 21.37 -1.70
C CYS A 110 4.72 21.18 -0.18
N GLY A 111 5.78 21.61 0.50
CA GLY A 111 5.80 21.68 1.96
C GLY A 111 7.20 21.58 2.54
N THR A 112 7.30 21.60 3.86
CA THR A 112 8.57 21.40 4.55
C THR A 112 8.97 19.93 4.56
N ASN A 113 10.25 19.68 4.83
CA ASN A 113 10.77 18.32 4.92
C ASN A 113 10.04 17.48 5.98
N ASN A 114 9.81 18.06 7.17
CA ASN A 114 9.25 17.34 8.31
C ASN A 114 7.79 16.96 8.06
N LYS A 115 6.98 17.93 7.61
CA LYS A 115 5.58 17.68 7.25
C LYS A 115 5.45 16.65 6.14
N ASN A 116 6.22 16.79 5.06
CA ASN A 116 6.12 15.88 3.92
C ASN A 116 6.65 14.47 4.26
N GLN A 117 7.64 14.36 5.15
CA GLN A 117 8.06 13.08 5.71
C GLN A 117 6.91 12.42 6.49
N MET A 118 6.29 13.15 7.43
CA MET A 118 5.15 12.66 8.21
C MET A 118 3.99 12.22 7.31
N MET A 119 3.65 13.00 6.29
CA MET A 119 2.60 12.62 5.33
C MET A 119 2.97 11.37 4.53
N ALA A 120 4.24 11.21 4.12
CA ALA A 120 4.68 10.00 3.44
C ALA A 120 4.62 8.76 4.35
N GLU A 121 4.95 8.90 5.64
CA GLU A 121 4.80 7.84 6.64
C GLU A 121 3.32 7.49 6.84
N LEU A 122 2.44 8.49 7.02
CA LEU A 122 0.99 8.29 7.17
C LEU A 122 0.36 7.63 5.94
N LEU A 123 0.73 8.09 4.73
CA LEU A 123 0.34 7.48 3.47
C LEU A 123 0.75 6.02 3.49
N GLY A 124 2.04 5.75 3.73
CA GLY A 124 2.61 4.41 3.80
C GLY A 124 1.89 3.46 4.76
N HIS A 125 1.63 3.90 6.00
CA HIS A 125 0.91 3.12 7.00
C HIS A 125 -0.55 2.86 6.63
N SER A 126 -1.13 3.66 5.74
CA SER A 126 -2.50 3.50 5.27
C SER A 126 -2.59 2.59 4.03
N LEU A 127 -1.47 2.28 3.37
CA LEU A 127 -1.43 1.36 2.24
C LEU A 127 -1.55 -0.09 2.69
N LEU A 128 -2.24 -0.91 1.90
CA LEU A 128 -2.32 -2.36 2.12
C LEU A 128 -0.99 -3.06 1.79
N ARG A 129 -0.17 -2.44 0.93
CA ARG A 129 1.16 -2.93 0.53
C ARG A 129 2.26 -1.87 0.72
N PRO A 130 2.67 -1.58 1.96
CA PRO A 130 3.68 -0.57 2.30
C PRO A 130 5.11 -0.89 1.85
N GLU A 131 5.35 -2.04 1.22
CA GLU A 131 6.70 -2.51 0.84
C GLU A 131 7.39 -1.62 -0.19
N LYS A 132 6.66 -0.69 -0.83
CA LYS A 132 7.21 0.18 -1.86
C LYS A 132 7.82 1.43 -1.24
N PRO A 133 9.02 1.86 -1.68
CA PRO A 133 9.62 3.10 -1.20
C PRO A 133 8.74 4.29 -1.57
N ILE A 134 8.48 5.14 -0.58
CA ILE A 134 7.79 6.42 -0.78
C ILE A 134 8.82 7.54 -0.71
N TYR A 135 8.95 8.30 -1.79
CA TYR A 135 9.73 9.52 -1.82
C TYR A 135 8.85 10.71 -1.44
N HIS A 136 9.39 11.58 -0.61
CA HIS A 136 8.84 12.89 -0.33
C HIS A 136 9.88 13.96 -0.66
N TYR A 137 9.42 15.21 -0.78
CA TYR A 137 10.23 16.33 -1.20
C TYR A 137 10.09 17.47 -0.19
N SER A 138 11.05 18.38 -0.17
CA SER A 138 10.96 19.63 0.59
C SER A 138 10.93 20.83 -0.35
N GLY A 139 10.31 21.93 0.10
CA GLY A 139 10.14 23.18 -0.64
C GLY A 139 8.90 23.19 -1.54
N SER A 140 8.79 24.25 -2.34
CA SER A 140 7.81 24.31 -3.43
C SER A 140 8.37 23.58 -4.64
N VAL A 141 7.79 22.43 -4.98
CA VAL A 141 8.25 21.59 -6.10
C VAL A 141 7.57 22.00 -7.40
N SER A 142 8.36 22.16 -8.47
CA SER A 142 7.84 22.46 -9.81
C SER A 142 7.50 21.18 -10.56
N ILE A 143 6.63 21.28 -11.57
CA ILE A 143 6.56 20.26 -12.62
C ILE A 143 7.83 20.28 -13.48
N VAL A 144 7.95 19.34 -14.43
CA VAL A 144 9.00 19.36 -15.46
C VAL A 144 8.86 20.62 -16.31
N ASP A 145 9.92 21.42 -16.37
CA ASP A 145 9.99 22.63 -17.19
C ASP A 145 10.22 22.32 -18.68
N GLU A 146 10.20 23.36 -19.52
CA GLU A 146 10.39 23.23 -20.97
C GLU A 146 11.77 22.68 -21.38
N TYR A 147 12.71 22.56 -20.44
CA TYR A 147 14.05 22.01 -20.62
C TYR A 147 14.20 20.60 -19.99
N GLY A 148 13.10 19.98 -19.57
CA GLY A 148 13.11 18.65 -18.97
C GLY A 148 13.61 18.63 -17.52
N LYS A 149 13.66 19.78 -16.83
CA LYS A 149 14.20 19.90 -15.48
C LYS A 149 13.11 20.17 -14.46
N GLN A 150 13.33 19.71 -13.23
CA GLN A 150 12.45 19.94 -12.09
C GLN A 150 13.22 20.62 -10.98
N TRP A 151 12.53 21.54 -10.30
CA TRP A 151 13.14 22.39 -9.28
C TRP A 151 12.32 22.39 -7.99
N SER A 152 13.02 22.40 -6.87
CA SER A 152 12.49 22.76 -5.57
C SER A 152 12.96 24.16 -5.21
N PHE A 153 12.04 24.97 -4.71
CA PHE A 153 12.29 26.31 -4.22
C PHE A 153 12.09 26.34 -2.71
N ALA A 154 13.14 26.67 -1.97
CA ALA A 154 13.09 26.86 -0.53
C ALA A 154 14.05 27.98 -0.12
N ASN A 155 13.62 28.91 0.73
CA ASN A 155 14.47 30.01 1.24
C ASN A 155 15.20 30.80 0.13
N HIS A 156 14.51 31.10 -0.97
CA HIS A 156 15.08 31.76 -2.17
C HIS A 156 16.17 30.99 -2.92
N VAL A 157 16.40 29.73 -2.56
CA VAL A 157 17.34 28.84 -3.26
C VAL A 157 16.55 27.96 -4.22
N LYS A 158 17.07 27.84 -5.45
CA LYS A 158 16.59 26.93 -6.49
C LYS A 158 17.48 25.69 -6.52
N ILE A 159 16.92 24.52 -6.21
CA ILE A 159 17.65 23.25 -6.11
C ILE A 159 16.99 22.22 -7.03
N PRO A 160 17.73 21.42 -7.80
CA PRO A 160 17.14 20.30 -8.54
C PRO A 160 16.33 19.35 -7.65
N VAL A 161 15.13 18.94 -8.09
CA VAL A 161 14.19 18.12 -7.28
C VAL A 161 14.82 16.82 -6.77
N HIS A 162 15.63 16.14 -7.59
CA HIS A 162 16.26 14.88 -7.20
C HIS A 162 17.20 15.00 -5.99
N LEU A 163 17.72 16.20 -5.68
CA LEU A 163 18.59 16.43 -4.51
C LEU A 163 17.81 16.65 -3.22
N VAL A 164 16.54 17.03 -3.31
CA VAL A 164 15.64 17.20 -2.14
C VAL A 164 14.69 16.03 -1.96
N ALA A 165 14.70 15.07 -2.89
CA ALA A 165 13.94 13.83 -2.80
C ALA A 165 14.51 12.94 -1.70
N LYS A 166 13.70 12.67 -0.67
CA LYS A 166 14.09 11.80 0.43
C LYS A 166 13.18 10.59 0.46
N ARG A 167 13.81 9.43 0.68
CA ARG A 167 13.12 8.16 0.80
C ARG A 167 12.65 7.98 2.24
N THR A 168 11.36 7.73 2.41
CA THR A 168 10.79 7.23 3.66
C THR A 168 10.89 5.71 3.68
N PHE A 169 11.49 5.17 4.75
CA PHE A 169 11.48 3.73 5.01
C PHE A 169 10.30 3.41 5.92
N ILE A 170 9.31 2.68 5.38
CA ILE A 170 8.24 2.14 6.20
C ILE A 170 8.74 0.80 6.71
N LEU A 171 9.12 0.74 7.98
CA LEU A 171 9.38 -0.53 8.65
C LEU A 171 8.05 -1.27 8.77
N ASN A 172 7.90 -2.36 8.04
CA ASN A 172 6.79 -3.26 8.25
C ASN A 172 7.00 -3.98 9.58
N PHE A 173 6.11 -3.77 10.54
CA PHE A 173 6.01 -4.57 11.79
C PHE A 173 5.59 -6.03 11.54
N PHE A 174 5.87 -6.59 10.35
CA PHE A 174 5.84 -8.03 10.10
C PHE A 174 7.19 -8.70 10.39
N ASP A 175 8.09 -7.99 11.08
CA ASP A 175 9.36 -8.47 11.62
C ASP A 175 9.23 -9.02 13.06
N GLU A 176 8.03 -9.46 13.48
CA GLU A 176 8.00 -10.61 14.39
C GLU A 176 8.57 -11.77 13.59
N GLU A 177 9.80 -12.18 13.90
CA GLU A 177 10.50 -13.37 13.41
C GLU A 177 9.55 -14.36 12.74
N GLN A 178 9.23 -14.16 11.46
CA GLN A 178 8.52 -15.21 10.74
C GLN A 178 9.55 -16.32 10.64
N PRO A 179 9.35 -17.47 11.33
CA PRO A 179 10.32 -18.54 11.26
C PRO A 179 10.48 -18.84 9.78
N HIS A 180 11.69 -18.63 9.25
CA HIS A 180 12.03 -18.72 7.84
C HIS A 180 11.09 -19.69 7.13
N ARG A 181 10.04 -19.18 6.47
CA ARG A 181 9.13 -20.05 5.75
C ARG A 181 9.93 -20.57 4.57
N ALA A 182 10.42 -21.80 4.72
CA ALA A 182 11.15 -22.48 3.67
C ALA A 182 10.34 -22.35 2.38
N PHE A 183 10.97 -21.83 1.32
CA PHE A 183 10.35 -21.69 0.02
C PHE A 183 9.68 -23.02 -0.34
N VAL A 184 8.34 -23.02 -0.39
CA VAL A 184 7.54 -24.22 -0.64
C VAL A 184 8.02 -24.92 -1.92
N LYS A 185 8.41 -24.14 -2.94
CA LYS A 185 9.01 -24.63 -4.18
C LYS A 185 10.31 -25.44 -3.99
N LYS A 186 11.19 -25.08 -3.05
CA LYS A 186 12.42 -25.85 -2.77
C LYS A 186 12.15 -27.16 -2.02
N ALA A 187 11.10 -27.21 -1.20
CA ALA A 187 10.71 -28.43 -0.48
C ALA A 187 10.06 -29.50 -1.38
N PHE A 188 9.46 -29.08 -2.51
CA PHE A 188 8.87 -29.97 -3.51
C PHE A 188 9.86 -30.45 -4.59
N GLN A 189 10.96 -29.74 -4.80
CA GLN A 189 12.00 -30.14 -5.77
C GLN A 189 12.88 -31.28 -5.26
N SER A 190 12.97 -31.48 -3.94
CA SER A 190 13.85 -32.50 -3.33
C SER A 190 13.17 -33.82 -3.00
N LYS A 191 11.86 -33.96 -3.28
CA LYS A 191 11.08 -35.17 -2.94
C LYS A 191 10.42 -35.75 -4.17
N THR A 192 10.47 -37.07 -4.29
CA THR A 192 9.76 -37.77 -5.37
C THR A 192 8.26 -37.79 -5.09
N TYR A 193 7.45 -37.82 -6.16
CA TYR A 193 5.98 -37.80 -6.07
C TYR A 193 5.42 -38.88 -5.12
N LYS A 194 6.04 -40.07 -5.09
CA LYS A 194 5.67 -41.17 -4.19
C LYS A 194 5.84 -40.83 -2.70
N GLU A 195 6.89 -40.11 -2.34
CA GLU A 195 7.16 -39.69 -0.95
C GLU A 195 6.17 -38.62 -0.48
N LEU A 196 5.75 -37.75 -1.40
CA LEU A 196 4.72 -36.75 -1.12
C LEU A 196 3.35 -37.40 -0.90
N LEU A 197 3.03 -38.45 -1.66
CA LEU A 197 1.79 -39.22 -1.49
C LEU A 197 1.77 -39.94 -0.14
N ALA A 198 2.83 -40.68 0.19
CA ALA A 198 2.93 -41.41 1.45
C ALA A 198 2.80 -40.47 2.67
N LYS A 199 3.47 -39.31 2.63
CA LYS A 199 3.36 -38.32 3.71
C LYS A 199 1.94 -37.74 3.83
N LYS A 200 1.22 -37.60 2.72
CA LYS A 200 -0.18 -37.14 2.72
C LYS A 200 -1.10 -38.19 3.33
N GLU A 201 -0.89 -39.46 3.02
CA GLU A 201 -1.62 -40.58 3.62
C GLU A 201 -1.36 -40.67 5.14
N ASP A 202 -0.10 -40.62 5.57
CA ASP A 202 0.27 -40.62 6.99
C ASP A 202 -0.38 -39.46 7.75
N SER A 203 -0.36 -38.26 7.16
CA SER A 203 -0.98 -37.07 7.74
C SER A 203 -2.51 -37.20 7.83
N PHE A 204 -3.13 -37.85 6.86
CA PHE A 204 -4.57 -38.14 6.88
C PHE A 204 -4.91 -39.10 8.02
N PHE A 205 -4.20 -40.22 8.15
CA PHE A 205 -4.45 -41.19 9.22
C PHE A 205 -4.13 -40.64 10.61
N ALA A 206 -3.12 -39.78 10.75
CA ALA A 206 -2.82 -39.08 11.99
C ALA A 206 -3.99 -38.18 12.42
N LYS A 207 -4.52 -37.35 11.51
CA LYS A 207 -5.70 -36.50 11.77
C LYS A 207 -6.94 -37.32 12.11
N VAL A 208 -7.17 -38.43 11.42
CA VAL A 208 -8.30 -39.32 11.71
C VAL A 208 -8.16 -39.93 13.10
N LYS A 209 -6.95 -40.33 13.51
CA LYS A 209 -6.69 -40.89 14.84
C LYS A 209 -6.88 -39.85 15.94
N GLU A 210 -6.39 -38.63 15.72
CA GLU A 210 -6.57 -37.50 16.63
C GLU A 210 -8.05 -37.12 16.79
N ASN A 211 -8.78 -37.00 15.69
CA ASN A 211 -10.23 -36.76 15.69
C ASN A 211 -11.00 -37.88 16.39
N ARG A 212 -10.59 -39.14 16.21
CA ARG A 212 -11.20 -40.27 16.92
C ARG A 212 -10.94 -40.18 18.42
N ALA A 213 -9.73 -39.81 18.83
CA ALA A 213 -9.37 -39.65 20.24
C ALA A 213 -10.16 -38.51 20.89
N SER A 214 -10.30 -37.37 20.20
CA SER A 214 -11.07 -36.22 20.70
C SER A 214 -12.57 -36.54 20.85
N VAL A 215 -13.16 -37.26 19.89
CA VAL A 215 -14.55 -37.73 19.97
C VAL A 215 -14.76 -38.76 21.09
N LEU A 216 -13.79 -39.63 21.35
CA LEU A 216 -13.87 -40.59 22.46
C LEU A 216 -13.72 -39.89 23.83
N LEU A 217 -12.85 -38.88 23.92
CA LEU A 217 -12.68 -38.05 25.12
C LEU A 217 -13.96 -37.24 25.41
N SER A 218 -14.56 -36.62 24.40
CA SER A 218 -15.80 -35.85 24.59
C SER A 218 -16.97 -36.74 25.03
N LYS A 219 -17.08 -37.96 24.49
CA LYS A 219 -18.08 -38.96 24.96
C LYS A 219 -17.83 -39.45 26.39
N ARG A 220 -16.56 -39.59 26.82
CA ARG A 220 -16.23 -39.97 28.20
C ARG A 220 -16.52 -38.84 29.19
N LEU A 221 -16.27 -37.59 28.81
CA LEU A 221 -16.57 -36.42 29.63
C LEU A 221 -18.08 -36.19 29.74
N GLY A 222 -18.82 -36.34 28.62
CA GLY A 222 -20.29 -36.24 28.62
C GLY A 222 -21.00 -37.31 29.46
N LYS A 223 -20.44 -38.53 29.54
CA LYS A 223 -20.96 -39.59 30.43
C LYS A 223 -20.74 -39.29 31.92
N LYS A 224 -19.59 -38.73 32.29
CA LYS A 224 -19.32 -38.36 33.69
C LYS A 224 -20.22 -37.24 34.22
N THR A 225 -20.68 -36.33 33.35
CA THR A 225 -21.64 -35.28 33.71
C THR A 225 -23.06 -35.83 33.89
N GLN A 226 -23.50 -36.81 33.10
CA GLN A 226 -24.83 -37.43 33.28
C GLN A 226 -24.89 -38.32 34.52
N ASP A 227 -23.87 -39.15 34.77
CA ASP A 227 -23.84 -40.03 35.96
C ASP A 227 -23.63 -39.25 37.28
N GLY A 228 -23.10 -38.02 37.20
CA GLY A 228 -22.93 -37.10 38.33
C GLY A 228 -24.20 -36.34 38.71
N GLU A 229 -25.06 -36.00 37.74
CA GLU A 229 -26.35 -35.35 37.99
C GLU A 229 -27.42 -36.34 38.49
N GLU A 230 -27.45 -37.59 37.98
CA GLU A 230 -28.40 -38.61 38.48
C GLU A 230 -28.15 -38.99 39.95
N ASN A 231 -26.90 -39.05 40.40
CA ASN A 231 -26.58 -39.35 41.80
C ASN A 231 -26.82 -38.20 42.78
N SER A 232 -27.00 -36.96 42.28
CA SER A 232 -27.35 -35.79 43.09
C SER A 232 -28.87 -35.68 43.33
N LEU A 233 -29.69 -36.16 42.39
CA LEU A 233 -31.16 -36.06 42.47
C LEU A 233 -31.79 -37.16 43.34
N LEU A 234 -31.11 -38.30 43.52
CA LEU A 234 -31.58 -39.40 44.39
C LEU A 234 -31.33 -39.18 45.89
N ARG A 235 -30.69 -38.09 46.32
CA ARG A 235 -30.42 -37.77 47.74
C ARG A 235 -31.28 -36.64 48.33
N LYS A 236 -32.19 -36.04 47.57
CA LYS A 236 -33.12 -35.02 48.06
C LYS A 236 -34.57 -35.50 47.91
N GLY A 237 -34.95 -36.43 48.77
CA GLY A 237 -36.31 -36.97 48.81
C GLY A 237 -36.50 -37.89 50.01
N ASN A 238 -36.32 -37.34 51.21
CA ASN A 238 -36.87 -37.86 52.47
C ASN A 238 -37.56 -36.70 53.18
#